data_AF-A0A7C7UMV8-F1
#
_entry.id   AF-A0A7C7UMV8-F1
#
_cell.length_a   1.000
_cell.length_b   1.000
_cell.length_c   1.000
_cell.angle_alpha   90.00
_cell.angle_beta   90.00
_cell.angle_gamma   90.00
#
_symmetry.space_group_name_H-M   'P 1'
#
loop_
_entity.id
_entity.type
_entity.pdbx_description
1 polymer ?
#
loop_
_entity_poly.entity_id
_entity_poly.type
_entity_poly.pdbx_seq_one_letter_code
_entity_poly.pdbx_strand_id
1 'polypeptide(L)'
;MIYNVKHEDTTNRKSYNCRLQLSRCEVTTSIGDRLIQIRGHRSQAAFAKQIGVHKNTLGGYERGERTPDAEFLRKLMAAGYNANWVISGEGPMRLDGLSGEGKAKIDVELDAIEERLNRIEVPVTQEQLRENPELSLLKQRITRILGNPDATGLQRARADVFLSLAFQDKDAYSRYEQRIQDVKGRLRAARRTYEDAIKAVGYEPPPILAEALKTAIFVHGLEIEGVVILLEALKQELSTTYSFSK
;
A
#
# COMPACT_ATOMS: atom_id res chain seq x y z
N MET A 1 -44.77 -12.52 0.57
CA MET A 1 -44.93 -12.20 -0.87
C MET A 1 -43.65 -12.58 -1.57
N ILE A 2 -43.72 -13.51 -2.51
CA ILE A 2 -42.57 -14.00 -3.27
C ILE A 2 -42.46 -13.11 -4.52
N TYR A 3 -41.34 -12.42 -4.69
CA TYR A 3 -40.98 -11.86 -5.98
C TYR A 3 -39.90 -12.74 -6.62
N ASN A 4 -40.28 -13.33 -7.74
CA ASN A 4 -39.50 -14.27 -8.52
C ASN A 4 -38.95 -13.49 -9.72
N VAL A 5 -37.64 -13.26 -9.79
CA VAL A 5 -36.99 -12.73 -11.00
C VAL A 5 -36.09 -13.83 -11.53
N LYS A 6 -36.54 -14.45 -12.62
CA LYS A 6 -35.73 -15.37 -13.43
C LYS A 6 -34.75 -14.53 -14.24
N HIS A 7 -33.45 -14.75 -14.02
CA HIS A 7 -32.45 -14.54 -15.05
C HIS A 7 -31.91 -15.91 -15.44
N GLU A 8 -32.41 -16.41 -16.56
CA GLU A 8 -31.77 -17.49 -17.32
C GLU A 8 -30.62 -16.84 -18.08
N ASP A 9 -29.39 -17.14 -17.68
CA ASP A 9 -28.26 -17.09 -18.59
C ASP A 9 -27.56 -18.45 -18.60
N THR A 10 -27.74 -19.10 -19.74
CA THR A 10 -27.36 -20.46 -20.04
C THR A 10 -25.90 -20.49 -20.52
N THR A 11 -24.96 -20.89 -19.67
CA THR A 11 -23.84 -21.78 -20.08
C THR A 11 -22.96 -22.25 -18.89
N ASN A 12 -23.24 -23.48 -18.47
CA ASN A 12 -22.27 -24.55 -18.17
C ASN A 12 -21.35 -24.48 -16.91
N ARG A 13 -21.90 -25.01 -15.81
CA ARG A 13 -21.33 -25.97 -14.82
C ARG A 13 -19.88 -25.80 -14.31
N LYS A 14 -19.77 -25.27 -13.09
CA LYS A 14 -19.13 -25.99 -11.99
C LYS A 14 -20.06 -25.98 -10.78
N SER A 15 -20.62 -27.15 -10.46
CA SER A 15 -21.35 -27.39 -9.23
C SER A 15 -20.38 -27.37 -8.06
N TYR A 16 -20.56 -26.46 -7.11
CA TYR A 16 -19.98 -26.62 -5.79
C TYR A 16 -21.09 -27.07 -4.84
N ASN A 17 -21.06 -28.36 -4.50
CA ASN A 17 -21.78 -28.89 -3.35
C ASN A 17 -21.15 -28.28 -2.09
N CYS A 18 -21.64 -27.15 -1.61
CA CYS A 18 -21.30 -26.65 -0.28
C CYS A 18 -22.46 -26.96 0.66
N ARG A 19 -22.32 -28.09 1.37
CA ARG A 19 -23.20 -28.50 2.47
C ARG A 19 -22.82 -27.63 3.67
N LEU A 20 -23.77 -26.83 4.13
CA LEU A 20 -23.65 -25.95 5.29
C LEU A 20 -23.00 -26.65 6.49
N GLN A 21 -21.80 -26.20 6.87
CA GLN A 21 -21.32 -26.22 8.24
C GLN A 21 -20.37 -25.04 8.44
N LEU A 22 -20.88 -24.00 9.10
CA LEU A 22 -20.19 -22.75 9.42
C LEU A 22 -18.95 -23.04 10.27
N SER A 23 -17.81 -23.13 9.60
CA SER A 23 -16.48 -23.16 10.19
C SER A 23 -15.57 -22.35 9.27
N ARG A 24 -15.12 -21.19 9.78
CA ARG A 24 -13.99 -20.37 9.31
C ARG A 24 -13.55 -20.60 7.84
N CYS A 25 -14.05 -19.80 6.90
CA CYS A 25 -13.38 -19.62 5.61
C CYS A 25 -12.39 -18.46 5.75
N GLU A 26 -11.17 -18.72 6.21
CA GLU A 26 -10.05 -17.91 5.76
C GLU A 26 -9.93 -18.16 4.26
N VAL A 27 -10.16 -17.13 3.44
CA VAL A 27 -9.90 -17.22 1.99
C VAL A 27 -8.38 -17.24 1.82
N THR A 28 -7.78 -18.42 1.99
CA THR A 28 -6.37 -18.64 1.65
C THR A 28 -6.26 -18.49 0.13
N THR A 29 -5.94 -17.28 -0.32
CA THR A 29 -5.69 -17.02 -1.74
C THR A 29 -4.57 -17.96 -2.17
N SER A 30 -4.77 -18.75 -3.23
CA SER A 30 -3.77 -19.72 -3.66
C SER A 30 -2.58 -19.03 -4.35
N ILE A 31 -1.45 -19.72 -4.50
CA ILE A 31 -0.32 -19.23 -5.29
C ILE A 31 -0.76 -18.93 -6.74
N GLY A 32 -1.66 -19.75 -7.29
CA GLY A 32 -2.22 -19.57 -8.62
C GLY A 32 -3.01 -18.26 -8.75
N ASP A 33 -3.84 -17.93 -7.76
CA ASP A 33 -4.62 -16.70 -7.73
C ASP A 33 -3.71 -15.46 -7.68
N ARG A 34 -2.61 -15.53 -6.92
CA ARG A 34 -1.61 -14.45 -6.87
C ARG A 34 -0.88 -14.26 -8.21
N LEU A 35 -0.63 -15.34 -8.95
CA LEU A 35 -0.06 -15.25 -10.30
C LEU A 35 -1.06 -14.64 -11.30
N ILE A 36 -2.36 -14.94 -11.16
CA ILE A 36 -3.42 -14.30 -11.93
C ILE A 36 -3.45 -12.79 -11.64
N GLN A 37 -3.33 -12.40 -10.37
CA GLN A 37 -3.24 -10.99 -9.97
C GLN A 37 -2.03 -10.29 -10.59
N ILE A 38 -0.85 -10.92 -10.56
CA ILE A 38 0.36 -10.37 -11.20
C ILE A 38 0.17 -10.21 -12.72
N ARG A 39 -0.45 -11.20 -13.37
CA ARG A 39 -0.70 -11.15 -14.82
C ARG A 39 -1.67 -10.02 -15.17
N GLY A 40 -2.71 -9.82 -14.37
CA GLY A 40 -3.77 -8.84 -14.61
C GLY A 40 -4.50 -9.12 -15.92
N HIS A 41 -4.75 -8.08 -16.71
CA HIS A 41 -5.50 -8.19 -17.98
C HIS A 41 -4.68 -8.76 -19.15
N ARG A 42 -3.38 -9.04 -18.97
CA ARG A 42 -2.55 -9.62 -20.02
C ARG A 42 -2.95 -11.07 -20.30
N SER A 43 -2.85 -11.50 -21.55
CA SER A 43 -3.07 -12.91 -21.90
C SER A 43 -1.97 -13.79 -21.29
N GLN A 44 -2.28 -15.05 -20.99
CA GLN A 44 -1.29 -16.01 -20.49
C GLN A 44 -0.10 -16.15 -21.44
N ALA A 45 -0.34 -16.09 -22.76
CA ALA A 45 0.74 -16.17 -23.75
C ALA A 45 1.67 -14.95 -23.69
N ALA A 46 1.10 -13.74 -23.56
CA ALA A 46 1.88 -12.51 -23.46
C ALA A 46 2.69 -12.46 -22.16
N PHE A 47 2.08 -12.83 -21.04
CA PHE A 47 2.76 -12.84 -19.75
C PHE A 47 3.83 -13.94 -19.66
N ALA A 48 3.56 -15.14 -20.18
CA ALA A 48 4.54 -16.22 -20.23
C ALA A 48 5.77 -15.83 -21.09
N LYS A 49 5.55 -15.15 -22.23
CA LYS A 49 6.62 -14.61 -23.07
C LYS A 49 7.46 -13.56 -22.34
N GLN A 50 6.82 -12.67 -21.57
CA GLN A 50 7.49 -11.65 -20.77
C GLN A 50 8.39 -12.27 -19.68
N ILE A 51 7.92 -13.32 -18.99
CA ILE A 51 8.68 -13.99 -17.92
C ILE A 51 9.68 -15.01 -18.47
N GLY A 52 9.58 -15.39 -19.75
CA GLY A 52 10.48 -16.36 -20.37
C GLY A 52 10.14 -17.81 -20.02
N VAL A 53 8.84 -18.14 -19.95
CA VAL A 53 8.32 -19.49 -19.71
C VAL A 53 7.28 -19.90 -20.75
N HIS A 54 7.02 -21.20 -20.85
CA HIS A 54 6.00 -21.72 -21.75
C HIS A 54 4.58 -21.41 -21.23
N LYS A 55 3.65 -21.08 -22.13
CA LYS A 55 2.25 -20.76 -21.79
C LYS A 55 1.59 -21.84 -20.93
N ASN A 56 1.79 -23.11 -21.28
CA ASN A 56 1.19 -24.24 -20.54
C ASN A 56 1.74 -24.36 -19.10
N THR A 57 3.00 -24.00 -18.89
CA THR A 57 3.64 -23.98 -17.57
C THR A 57 2.99 -22.93 -16.68
N LEU A 58 2.84 -21.70 -17.19
CA LEU A 58 2.12 -20.64 -16.48
C LEU A 58 0.66 -21.03 -16.19
N GLY A 59 -0.04 -21.60 -17.17
CA GLY A 59 -1.43 -22.03 -16.99
C GLY A 59 -1.59 -23.14 -15.94
N GLY A 60 -0.63 -24.05 -15.83
CA GLY A 60 -0.60 -25.07 -14.78
C GLY A 60 -0.40 -24.48 -13.38
N TYR A 61 0.40 -23.41 -13.26
CA TYR A 61 0.57 -22.68 -12.00
C TYR A 61 -0.69 -21.89 -11.61
N GLU A 62 -1.30 -21.18 -12.55
CA GLU A 62 -2.52 -20.40 -12.30
C GLU A 62 -3.70 -21.27 -11.84
N ARG A 63 -3.79 -22.52 -12.33
CA ARG A 63 -4.84 -23.48 -11.92
C ARG A 63 -4.50 -24.27 -10.65
N GLY A 64 -3.29 -24.10 -10.09
CA GLY A 64 -2.83 -24.87 -8.93
C GLY A 64 -2.52 -26.34 -9.23
N GLU A 65 -2.42 -26.75 -10.50
CA GLU A 65 -2.07 -28.12 -10.91
C GLU A 65 -0.59 -28.41 -10.65
N ARG A 66 0.25 -27.36 -10.61
CA ARG A 66 1.69 -27.44 -10.35
C ARG A 66 2.10 -26.31 -9.41
N THR A 67 3.07 -26.58 -8.55
CA THR A 67 3.74 -25.55 -7.76
C THR A 67 4.83 -24.87 -8.60
N PRO A 68 4.97 -23.53 -8.51
CA PRO A 68 6.08 -22.84 -9.17
C PRO A 68 7.43 -23.33 -8.64
N ASP A 69 8.37 -23.58 -9.55
CA ASP A 69 9.73 -23.95 -9.20
C ASP A 69 10.60 -22.71 -8.88
N ALA A 70 11.77 -22.97 -8.28
CA ALA A 70 12.72 -21.91 -7.95
C ALA A 70 13.21 -21.15 -9.19
N GLU A 71 13.26 -21.81 -10.36
CA GLU A 71 13.69 -21.16 -11.61
C GLU A 71 12.65 -20.14 -12.11
N PHE A 72 11.36 -20.47 -12.03
CA PHE A 72 10.26 -19.57 -12.35
C PHE A 72 10.24 -18.37 -11.40
N LEU A 73 10.39 -18.60 -10.10
CA LEU A 73 10.44 -17.53 -9.10
C LEU A 73 11.62 -16.57 -9.36
N ARG A 74 12.79 -17.11 -9.73
CA ARG A 74 13.95 -16.29 -10.11
C ARG A 74 13.66 -15.42 -11.35
N LYS A 75 13.01 -15.98 -12.37
CA LYS A 75 12.61 -15.22 -13.57
C LYS A 75 11.56 -14.14 -13.25
N LEU A 76 10.64 -14.45 -12.34
CA LEU A 76 9.61 -13.54 -11.87
C LEU A 76 10.20 -12.38 -11.05
N MET A 77 11.21 -12.65 -10.21
CA MET A 77 12.00 -11.63 -9.52
C MET A 77 12.77 -10.73 -10.48
N ALA A 78 13.37 -11.29 -11.53
CA ALA A 78 14.04 -10.50 -12.57
C ALA A 78 13.09 -9.57 -13.34
N ALA A 79 11.80 -9.92 -13.40
CA ALA A 79 10.74 -9.06 -13.92
C ALA A 79 10.20 -8.02 -12.90
N GLY A 80 10.78 -7.96 -11.70
CA GLY A 80 10.45 -6.96 -10.67
C GLY A 80 9.32 -7.36 -9.72
N TYR A 81 8.99 -8.66 -9.61
CA TYR A 81 7.94 -9.14 -8.70
C TYR A 81 8.51 -9.80 -7.45
N ASN A 82 7.85 -9.63 -6.32
CA ASN A 82 8.30 -10.17 -5.03
C ASN A 82 7.93 -11.64 -4.88
N ALA A 83 8.93 -12.52 -4.84
CA ALA A 83 8.72 -13.95 -4.64
C ALA A 83 8.07 -14.28 -3.28
N ASN A 84 8.39 -13.52 -2.22
CA ASN A 84 7.76 -13.70 -0.91
C ASN A 84 6.25 -13.47 -1.01
N TRP A 85 5.84 -12.37 -1.66
CA TRP A 85 4.43 -12.09 -1.88
C TRP A 85 3.75 -13.20 -2.71
N VAL A 86 4.40 -13.76 -3.73
CA VAL A 86 3.82 -14.87 -4.50
C VAL A 86 3.65 -16.14 -3.66
N ILE A 87 4.57 -16.44 -2.76
CA ILE A 87 4.53 -17.66 -1.95
C ILE A 87 3.59 -17.51 -0.76
N SER A 88 3.77 -16.47 0.07
CA SER A 88 3.04 -16.28 1.33
C SER A 88 1.88 -15.29 1.23
N GLY A 89 1.85 -14.42 0.22
CA GLY A 89 0.92 -13.29 0.16
C GLY A 89 1.36 -12.09 1.01
N GLU A 90 2.52 -12.17 1.68
CA GLU A 90 2.99 -11.13 2.59
C GLU A 90 3.97 -10.16 1.91
N GLY A 91 3.83 -8.87 2.23
CA GLY A 91 4.65 -7.79 1.71
C GLY A 91 4.14 -7.19 0.39
N PRO A 92 4.93 -6.31 -0.26
CA PRO A 92 4.51 -5.68 -1.52
C PRO A 92 4.61 -6.68 -2.69
N MET A 93 3.65 -6.62 -3.62
CA MET A 93 3.61 -7.45 -4.84
C MET A 93 4.82 -7.25 -5.76
N ARG A 94 5.38 -6.04 -5.79
CA ARG A 94 6.53 -5.69 -6.63
C ARG A 94 7.76 -5.33 -5.80
N LEU A 95 8.94 -5.68 -6.35
CA LEU A 95 10.26 -5.41 -5.77
C LEU A 95 10.75 -3.97 -6.00
N ASP A 96 10.02 -3.14 -6.76
CA ASP A 96 10.25 -1.69 -6.87
C ASP A 96 10.21 -1.00 -5.49
N GLY A 97 9.56 -1.64 -4.51
CA GLY A 97 9.59 -1.24 -3.11
C GLY A 97 10.87 -1.64 -2.33
N LEU A 98 11.80 -2.39 -2.91
CA LEU A 98 12.94 -3.00 -2.22
C LEU A 98 14.27 -2.95 -3.00
N SER A 99 14.34 -2.24 -4.14
CA SER A 99 15.63 -1.95 -4.80
C SER A 99 16.42 -0.90 -3.99
N GLY A 100 17.19 -1.39 -3.02
CA GLY A 100 18.04 -0.56 -2.14
C GLY A 100 19.04 0.33 -2.89
N GLU A 101 19.41 0.00 -4.12
CA GLU A 101 20.40 0.77 -4.89
C GLU A 101 19.89 2.13 -5.39
N GLY A 102 18.61 2.23 -5.78
CA GLY A 102 18.00 3.50 -6.20
C GLY A 102 17.56 4.36 -5.01
N LYS A 103 17.03 3.72 -3.97
CA LYS A 103 16.58 4.38 -2.74
C LYS A 103 17.73 4.97 -1.94
N ALA A 104 18.79 4.20 -1.72
CA ALA A 104 19.99 4.69 -1.05
C ALA A 104 20.64 5.84 -1.84
N LYS A 105 20.59 5.82 -3.19
CA LYS A 105 21.10 6.95 -3.99
C LYS A 105 20.30 8.23 -3.79
N ILE A 106 18.97 8.15 -3.75
CA ILE A 106 18.13 9.34 -3.51
C ILE A 106 18.29 9.85 -2.08
N ASP A 107 18.35 8.97 -1.09
CA ASP A 107 18.56 9.37 0.30
C ASP A 107 19.94 10.03 0.49
N VAL A 108 21.00 9.45 -0.07
CA VAL A 108 22.34 10.07 -0.08
C VAL A 108 22.33 11.41 -0.81
N GLU A 109 21.59 11.54 -1.91
CA GLU A 109 21.46 12.82 -2.61
C GLU A 109 20.72 13.86 -1.76
N LEU A 110 19.64 13.49 -1.09
CA LEU A 110 18.89 14.37 -0.19
C LEU A 110 19.72 14.82 1.00
N ASP A 111 20.50 13.93 1.60
CA ASP A 111 21.39 14.26 2.72
C ASP A 111 22.50 15.23 2.27
N ALA A 112 23.05 15.04 1.07
CA ALA A 112 24.02 15.97 0.49
C ALA A 112 23.41 17.35 0.17
N ILE A 113 22.15 17.40 -0.26
CA ILE A 113 21.40 18.64 -0.46
C ILE A 113 21.18 19.35 0.87
N GLU A 114 20.75 18.62 1.90
CA GLU A 114 20.51 19.16 3.24
C GLU A 114 21.77 19.79 3.83
N GLU A 115 22.90 19.09 3.76
CA GLU A 115 24.20 19.61 4.19
C GLU A 115 24.60 20.86 3.41
N ARG A 116 24.28 20.93 2.11
CA ARG A 116 24.54 22.13 1.30
C ARG A 116 23.67 23.30 1.75
N LEU A 117 22.38 23.06 2.00
CA LEU A 117 21.43 24.07 2.45
C LEU A 117 21.82 24.63 3.82
N ASN A 118 22.31 23.79 4.74
CA ASN A 118 22.78 24.22 6.07
C ASN A 118 23.97 25.20 6.02
N ARG A 119 24.70 25.27 4.90
CA ARG A 119 25.84 26.18 4.70
C ARG A 119 25.45 27.50 4.04
N ILE A 120 24.21 27.63 3.59
CA ILE A 120 23.72 28.79 2.85
C ILE A 120 22.77 29.57 3.76
N GLU A 121 22.77 30.89 3.62
CA GLU A 121 21.78 31.72 4.30
C GLU A 121 20.41 31.57 3.62
N VAL A 122 19.45 31.04 4.37
CA VAL A 122 18.08 30.73 3.95
C VAL A 122 17.13 31.71 4.63
N PRO A 123 16.14 32.30 3.92
CA PRO A 123 15.70 32.01 2.55
C PRO A 123 16.55 32.68 1.45
N VAL A 124 16.79 31.94 0.37
CA VAL A 124 17.49 32.44 -0.82
C VAL A 124 16.57 33.40 -1.59
N THR A 125 17.05 34.62 -1.85
CA THR A 125 16.32 35.61 -2.64
C THR A 125 16.41 35.34 -4.15
N GLN A 126 15.46 35.87 -4.92
CA GLN A 126 15.44 35.73 -6.38
C GLN A 126 16.70 36.32 -7.05
N GLU A 127 17.30 37.33 -6.44
CA GLU A 127 18.56 37.95 -6.90
C GLU A 127 19.74 36.99 -6.73
N GLN A 128 19.88 36.39 -5.54
CA GLN A 128 20.91 35.39 -5.25
C GLN A 128 20.81 34.15 -6.16
N LEU A 129 19.59 33.74 -6.52
CA LEU A 129 19.34 32.67 -7.49
C LEU A 129 19.81 32.99 -8.91
N ARG A 130 19.77 34.28 -9.30
CA ARG A 130 20.25 34.73 -10.62
C ARG A 130 21.77 34.88 -10.65
N GLU A 131 22.34 35.36 -9.55
CA GLU A 131 23.77 35.63 -9.43
C GLU A 131 24.59 34.36 -9.21
N ASN A 132 24.03 33.35 -8.53
CA ASN A 132 24.72 32.11 -8.21
C ASN A 132 24.16 30.90 -8.99
N PRO A 133 24.87 30.41 -10.01
CA PRO A 133 24.49 29.22 -10.77
C PRO A 133 24.34 27.97 -9.91
N GLU A 134 25.08 27.85 -8.80
CA GLU A 134 24.98 26.69 -7.92
C GLU A 134 23.62 26.60 -7.21
N LEU A 135 23.04 27.74 -6.81
CA LEU A 135 21.73 27.77 -6.15
C LEU A 135 20.62 27.39 -7.11
N SER A 136 20.73 27.82 -8.36
CA SER A 136 19.82 27.41 -9.43
C SER A 136 19.93 25.90 -9.71
N LEU A 137 21.15 25.36 -9.77
CA LEU A 137 21.38 23.92 -9.94
C LEU A 137 20.85 23.13 -8.74
N LEU A 138 21.04 23.61 -7.52
CA LEU A 138 20.53 22.99 -6.29
C LEU A 138 19.01 22.92 -6.32
N LYS A 139 18.34 24.03 -6.65
CA LYS A 139 16.89 24.07 -6.85
C LYS A 139 16.43 23.06 -7.91
N GLN A 140 17.12 23.01 -9.06
CA GLN A 140 16.79 22.07 -10.14
C GLN A 140 16.92 20.61 -9.71
N ARG A 141 17.95 20.27 -8.93
CA ARG A 141 18.14 18.91 -8.38
C ARG A 141 16.99 18.51 -7.46
N ILE A 142 16.57 19.39 -6.57
CA ILE A 142 15.43 19.12 -5.67
C ILE A 142 14.14 18.90 -6.47
N THR A 143 13.87 19.74 -7.48
CA THR A 143 12.72 19.58 -8.36
C THR A 143 12.77 18.27 -9.15
N ARG A 144 13.95 17.81 -9.57
CA ARG A 144 14.12 16.52 -10.24
C ARG A 144 13.72 15.36 -9.32
N ILE A 145 14.05 15.42 -8.03
CA ILE A 145 13.67 14.38 -7.06
C ILE A 145 12.14 14.31 -6.89
N LEU A 146 11.44 15.46 -6.90
CA LEU A 146 9.99 15.49 -6.85
C LEU A 146 9.34 14.79 -8.06
N GLY A 147 9.89 15.00 -9.25
CA GLY A 147 9.42 14.38 -10.49
C GLY A 147 9.90 12.94 -10.70
N ASN A 148 10.78 12.42 -9.85
CA ASN A 148 11.32 11.07 -10.00
C ASN A 148 10.26 10.02 -9.62
N PRO A 149 9.87 9.09 -10.53
CA PRO A 149 8.89 8.05 -10.22
C PRO A 149 9.38 7.08 -9.14
N ASP A 150 10.69 6.87 -9.02
CA ASP A 150 11.30 5.93 -8.07
C ASP A 150 11.43 6.52 -6.65
N ALA A 151 11.17 7.83 -6.48
CA ALA A 151 11.23 8.46 -5.17
C ALA A 151 10.10 7.99 -4.25
N THR A 152 10.40 7.77 -2.98
CA THR A 152 9.40 7.42 -1.96
C THR A 152 8.55 8.62 -1.56
N GLY A 153 7.41 8.38 -0.91
CA GLY A 153 6.57 9.45 -0.37
C GLY A 153 7.34 10.37 0.60
N LEU A 154 8.19 9.78 1.43
CA LEU A 154 9.04 10.50 2.38
C LEU A 154 10.13 11.33 1.68
N GLN A 155 10.79 10.78 0.66
CA GLN A 155 11.81 11.50 -0.12
C GLN A 155 11.23 12.71 -0.84
N ARG A 156 10.06 12.54 -1.48
CA ARG A 156 9.33 13.67 -2.09
C ARG A 156 8.91 14.71 -1.05
N ALA A 157 8.53 14.29 0.15
CA ALA A 157 8.18 15.21 1.23
C ALA A 157 9.39 16.02 1.72
N ARG A 158 10.56 15.38 1.92
CA ARG A 158 11.82 16.08 2.25
C ARG A 158 12.17 17.11 1.16
N ALA A 159 12.11 16.71 -0.11
CA ALA A 159 12.39 17.61 -1.23
C ALA A 159 11.42 18.81 -1.30
N ASP A 160 10.11 18.61 -1.07
CA ASP A 160 9.13 19.70 -1.02
C ASP A 160 9.46 20.70 0.10
N VAL A 161 9.87 20.21 1.29
CA VAL A 161 10.28 21.05 2.43
C VAL A 161 11.52 21.88 2.08
N PHE A 162 12.50 21.29 1.41
CA PHE A 162 13.68 22.03 0.96
C PHE A 162 13.31 23.16 -0.01
N LEU A 163 12.40 22.93 -0.96
CA LEU A 163 11.95 24.00 -1.86
C LEU A 163 11.17 25.11 -1.14
N SER A 164 10.30 24.74 -0.20
CA SER A 164 9.47 25.73 0.50
C SER A 164 10.29 26.61 1.44
N LEU A 165 11.22 26.03 2.20
CA LEU A 165 12.06 26.76 3.15
C LEU A 165 13.20 27.50 2.45
N ALA A 166 13.96 26.82 1.59
CA ALA A 166 15.17 27.41 1.00
C ALA A 166 14.90 28.39 -0.13
N PHE A 167 13.90 28.11 -0.98
CA PHE A 167 13.69 28.84 -2.23
C PHE A 167 12.36 29.60 -2.29
N GLN A 168 11.59 29.62 -1.19
CA GLN A 168 10.27 30.25 -1.09
C GLN A 168 9.36 29.93 -2.29
N ASP A 169 9.45 28.70 -2.78
CA ASP A 169 8.75 28.29 -3.98
C ASP A 169 7.24 28.21 -3.68
N LYS A 170 6.47 29.16 -4.23
CA LYS A 170 5.02 29.27 -3.97
C LYS A 170 4.27 28.00 -4.35
N ASP A 171 4.68 27.34 -5.43
CA ASP A 171 4.05 26.11 -5.88
C ASP A 171 4.36 24.93 -4.94
N ALA A 172 5.58 24.88 -4.37
CA ALA A 172 5.93 23.91 -3.34
C ALA A 172 5.13 24.12 -2.05
N TYR A 173 4.96 25.38 -1.63
CA TYR A 173 4.13 25.73 -0.48
C TYR A 173 2.67 25.28 -0.67
N SER A 174 2.08 25.53 -1.85
CA SER A 174 0.72 25.09 -2.16
C SER A 174 0.57 23.57 -2.18
N ARG A 175 1.56 22.82 -2.73
CA ARG A 175 1.57 21.35 -2.70
C ARG A 175 1.65 20.80 -1.27
N TYR A 176 2.52 21.38 -0.45
CA TYR A 176 2.63 21.02 0.96
C TYR A 176 1.32 21.23 1.71
N GLU A 177 0.70 22.40 1.56
CA GLU A 177 -0.60 22.71 2.16
C GLU A 177 -1.67 21.71 1.71
N GLN A 178 -1.77 21.42 0.41
CA GLN A 178 -2.73 20.43 -0.10
C GLN A 178 -2.50 19.03 0.49
N ARG A 179 -1.25 18.57 0.62
CA ARG A 179 -0.92 17.27 1.23
C ARG A 179 -1.29 17.23 2.70
N ILE A 180 -1.02 18.31 3.45
CA ILE A 180 -1.42 18.42 4.85
C ILE A 180 -2.94 18.40 5.00
N GLN A 181 -3.67 19.09 4.11
CA GLN A 181 -5.13 19.06 4.12
C GLN A 181 -5.68 17.66 3.79
N ASP A 182 -5.10 16.94 2.83
CA ASP A 182 -5.46 15.55 2.53
C ASP A 182 -5.25 14.63 3.74
N VAL A 183 -4.08 14.70 4.37
CA VAL A 183 -3.77 13.92 5.59
C VAL A 183 -4.76 14.24 6.72
N LYS A 184 -5.06 15.53 6.95
CA LYS A 184 -6.07 15.96 7.92
C LYS A 184 -7.45 15.42 7.57
N GLY A 185 -7.82 15.41 6.29
CA GLY A 185 -9.07 14.83 5.80
C GLY A 185 -9.16 13.34 6.10
N ARG A 186 -8.11 12.58 5.77
CA ARG A 186 -8.01 11.14 6.06
C ARG A 186 -8.05 10.81 7.55
N LEU A 187 -7.37 11.61 8.38
CA LEU A 187 -7.42 11.45 9.85
C LEU A 187 -8.83 11.66 10.39
N ARG A 188 -9.55 12.68 9.89
CA ARG A 188 -10.95 12.93 10.27
C ARG A 188 -11.86 11.79 9.81
N ALA A 189 -11.67 11.27 8.60
CA ALA A 189 -12.42 10.13 8.10
C ALA A 189 -12.19 8.87 8.96
N ALA A 190 -10.92 8.54 9.24
CA ALA A 190 -10.57 7.40 10.09
C ALA A 190 -11.16 7.52 11.50
N ARG A 191 -11.14 8.72 12.09
CA ARG A 191 -11.78 9.00 13.38
C ARG A 191 -13.29 8.79 13.34
N ARG A 192 -13.97 9.23 12.28
CA ARG A 192 -15.42 9.00 12.12
C ARG A 192 -15.74 7.51 12.01
N THR A 193 -15.00 6.77 11.18
CA THR A 193 -15.13 5.32 11.06
C THR A 193 -15.02 4.62 12.41
N TYR A 194 -14.04 5.02 13.22
CA TYR A 194 -13.86 4.50 14.58
C TYR A 194 -15.06 4.85 15.50
N GLU A 195 -15.49 6.10 15.51
CA GLU A 195 -16.62 6.57 16.34
C GLU A 195 -17.94 5.89 15.95
N ASP A 196 -18.17 5.69 14.65
CA ASP A 196 -19.37 5.02 14.14
C ASP A 196 -19.35 3.52 14.48
N ALA A 197 -18.18 2.87 14.43
CA ALA A 197 -18.02 1.48 14.87
C ALA A 197 -18.27 1.30 16.37
N ILE A 198 -17.77 2.20 17.22
CA ILE A 198 -18.08 2.18 18.67
C ILE A 198 -19.59 2.30 18.90
N LYS A 199 -20.26 3.24 18.21
CA LYS A 199 -21.71 3.43 18.34
C LYS A 199 -22.48 2.18 17.93
N ALA A 200 -22.04 1.49 16.87
CA ALA A 200 -22.67 0.27 16.40
C ALA A 200 -22.56 -0.89 17.40
N VAL A 201 -21.39 -1.08 18.01
CA VAL A 201 -21.12 -2.20 18.94
C VAL A 201 -21.54 -1.88 20.39
N GLY A 202 -21.61 -0.59 20.74
CA GLY A 202 -21.88 -0.11 22.10
C GLY A 202 -20.79 -0.52 23.09
N TYR A 203 -19.54 -0.60 22.63
CA TYR A 203 -18.38 -0.98 23.44
C TYR A 203 -17.20 -0.06 23.13
N GLU A 204 -16.61 0.50 24.18
CA GLU A 204 -15.41 1.31 24.08
C GLU A 204 -14.21 0.50 24.59
N PRO A 205 -13.22 0.22 23.73
CA PRO A 205 -12.06 -0.58 24.12
C PRO A 205 -11.07 0.23 24.97
N PRO A 206 -10.18 -0.43 25.73
CA PRO A 206 -9.09 0.23 26.44
C PRO A 206 -8.23 1.14 25.52
N PRO A 207 -7.64 2.23 26.03
CA PRO A 207 -6.95 3.23 25.22
C PRO A 207 -5.87 2.68 24.27
N ILE A 208 -5.13 1.66 24.68
CA ILE A 208 -4.09 1.03 23.86
C ILE A 208 -4.70 0.39 22.61
N LEU A 209 -5.81 -0.33 22.75
CA LEU A 209 -6.51 -0.98 21.65
C LEU A 209 -7.26 0.03 20.77
N ALA A 210 -7.77 1.11 21.37
CA ALA A 210 -8.35 2.23 20.64
C ALA A 210 -7.34 2.86 19.67
N GLU A 211 -6.11 3.14 20.12
CA GLU A 211 -5.08 3.71 19.24
C GLU A 211 -4.59 2.72 18.19
N ALA A 212 -4.50 1.43 18.53
CA ALA A 212 -4.19 0.38 17.55
C ALA A 212 -5.25 0.29 16.44
N LEU A 213 -6.54 0.35 16.78
CA LEU A 213 -7.65 0.35 15.82
C LEU A 213 -7.64 1.61 14.95
N LYS A 214 -7.47 2.80 15.54
CA LYS A 214 -7.34 4.06 14.77
C LYS A 214 -6.16 4.00 13.78
N THR A 215 -5.05 3.40 14.20
CA THR A 215 -3.88 3.19 13.34
C THR A 215 -4.22 2.22 12.20
N ALA A 216 -4.90 1.11 12.49
CA ALA A 216 -5.33 0.14 11.49
C ALA A 216 -6.28 0.76 10.46
N ILE A 217 -7.21 1.60 10.88
CA ILE A 217 -8.11 2.33 9.97
C ILE A 217 -7.30 3.29 9.10
N PHE A 218 -6.41 4.09 9.69
CA PHE A 218 -5.71 5.15 8.96
C PHE A 218 -4.61 4.65 8.03
N VAL A 219 -3.79 3.71 8.50
CA VAL A 219 -2.60 3.19 7.79
C VAL A 219 -2.95 2.00 6.91
N HIS A 220 -3.73 1.06 7.44
CA HIS A 220 -4.07 -0.19 6.76
C HIS A 220 -5.42 -0.14 6.02
N GLY A 221 -6.15 0.97 6.12
CA GLY A 221 -7.42 1.14 5.40
C GLY A 221 -8.52 0.22 5.92
N LEU A 222 -8.49 -0.12 7.21
CA LEU A 222 -9.52 -0.98 7.81
C LEU A 222 -10.89 -0.30 7.75
N GLU A 223 -11.81 -0.92 7.00
CA GLU A 223 -13.19 -0.44 6.83
C GLU A 223 -14.04 -0.65 8.10
N ILE A 224 -15.18 0.03 8.16
CA ILE A 224 -16.05 0.06 9.36
C ILE A 224 -16.48 -1.35 9.78
N GLU A 225 -16.80 -2.22 8.83
CA GLU A 225 -17.20 -3.62 9.07
C GLU A 225 -16.10 -4.40 9.79
N GLY A 226 -14.85 -4.21 9.36
CA GLY A 226 -13.69 -4.85 9.98
C GLY A 226 -13.44 -4.36 11.41
N VAL A 227 -13.61 -3.05 11.65
CA VAL A 227 -13.49 -2.47 13.00
C VAL A 227 -14.58 -3.03 13.93
N VAL A 228 -15.82 -3.12 13.44
CA VAL A 228 -16.96 -3.69 14.20
C VAL A 228 -16.66 -5.14 14.62
N ILE A 229 -16.21 -5.98 13.69
CA ILE A 229 -15.85 -7.38 13.98
C ILE A 229 -14.77 -7.46 15.07
N LEU A 230 -13.72 -6.64 14.98
CA LEU A 230 -12.65 -6.63 15.99
C LEU A 230 -13.17 -6.17 17.35
N LEU A 231 -14.01 -5.14 17.40
CA LEU A 231 -14.60 -4.65 18.64
C LEU A 231 -15.52 -5.70 19.30
N GLU A 232 -16.31 -6.43 18.51
CA GLU A 232 -17.14 -7.52 19.02
C GLU A 232 -16.30 -8.67 19.59
N ALA A 233 -15.24 -9.07 18.89
CA ALA A 233 -14.30 -10.09 19.37
C ALA A 233 -13.63 -9.68 20.69
N LEU A 234 -13.13 -8.44 20.77
CA LEU A 234 -12.52 -7.89 21.99
C LEU A 234 -13.51 -7.84 23.16
N LYS A 235 -14.76 -7.44 22.90
CA LYS A 235 -15.83 -7.44 23.91
C LYS A 235 -16.07 -8.84 24.46
N GLN A 236 -16.10 -9.86 23.60
CA GLN A 236 -16.30 -11.25 24.01
C GLN A 236 -15.11 -11.78 24.83
N GLU A 237 -13.87 -11.58 24.39
CA GLU A 237 -12.68 -12.08 25.11
C GLU A 237 -12.56 -11.50 26.53
N LEU A 238 -12.75 -10.19 26.67
CA LEU A 238 -12.68 -9.54 27.98
C LEU A 238 -13.85 -9.93 28.90
N SER A 239 -15.04 -10.20 28.34
CA SER A 239 -16.16 -10.74 29.11
C SER A 239 -15.91 -12.17 29.61
N THR A 240 -15.17 -12.97 28.82
CA THR A 240 -14.83 -14.36 29.15
C THR A 240 -13.76 -14.40 30.26
N THR A 241 -12.76 -13.51 30.17
CA THR A 241 -11.66 -13.42 31.15
C THR A 241 -12.16 -13.02 32.55
N TYR A 242 -13.24 -12.23 32.65
CA TYR A 242 -13.87 -11.88 33.93
C TYR A 242 -14.74 -12.98 34.54
N SER A 243 -15.14 -14.00 33.77
CA SER A 243 -15.97 -15.12 34.27
C SER A 243 -15.13 -16.21 34.95
N PHE A 244 -13.87 -16.37 34.56
CA PHE A 244 -12.94 -17.36 35.15
C PHE A 244 -12.22 -16.90 36.42
N SER A 245 -12.46 -15.66 36.87
CA SER A 245 -11.85 -15.08 38.09
C SER A 245 -12.77 -15.09 39.32
N LYS A 246 -13.91 -15.81 39.28
CA LYS A 246 -14.80 -16.00 40.42
C LYS A 246 -14.77 -17.43 40.93
#